data_AF-A0A6L8LN78-F1
#
_entry.id   AF-A0A6L8LN78-F1
#
_cell.length_a   1.000
_cell.length_b   1.000
_cell.length_c   1.000
_cell.angle_alpha   90.00
_cell.angle_beta   90.00
_cell.angle_gamma   90.00
#
_symmetry.space_group_name_H-M   'P 1'
#
loop_
_entity.id
_entity.type
_entity.pdbx_description
1 polymer ?
#
loop_
_entity_poly.entity_id
_entity_poly.type
_entity_poly.pdbx_seq_one_letter_code
_entity_poly.pdbx_strand_id
1 'polypeptide(L)'
;MTQEPPPCIFCYGKEARPCAPEGLFDVSWVAHSYLEHIARSENHEAKAEALFWSYNCISDLVEDTPEIAFQIVLILADGLTSPRQASIVAAGFLEDIIVKHGPTFIDRIEEIAYRSPRFRYVLSGVWPQGEQDSAVWKRIAAIRENGPHIDKDSVLPPPDGVHQ
;
A
#
# COMPACT_ATOMS: atom_id res chain seq x y z
N MET A 1 -6.02 -23.52 4.78
CA MET A 1 -5.78 -23.79 3.35
C MET A 1 -4.48 -23.09 2.99
N THR A 2 -3.46 -23.83 2.56
CA THR A 2 -2.17 -23.29 2.13
C THR A 2 -2.36 -22.60 0.79
N GLN A 3 -2.32 -21.26 0.77
CA GLN A 3 -2.36 -20.50 -0.47
C GLN A 3 -0.99 -20.63 -1.13
N GLU A 4 -0.94 -21.21 -2.34
CA GLU A 4 0.28 -21.22 -3.13
C GLU A 4 0.74 -19.78 -3.37
N PRO A 5 2.06 -19.51 -3.35
CA PRO A 5 2.56 -18.17 -3.55
C PRO A 5 2.15 -17.66 -4.93
N PRO A 6 1.70 -16.40 -5.02
CA PRO A 6 1.26 -15.81 -6.27
C PRO A 6 2.39 -15.83 -7.32
N PRO A 7 2.04 -15.83 -8.63
CA PRO A 7 2.98 -15.96 -9.73
C PRO A 7 3.81 -14.66 -9.96
N CYS A 8 4.31 -14.02 -8.91
CA CYS A 8 5.11 -12.78 -9.03
C CYS A 8 6.43 -13.08 -9.76
N ILE A 9 6.51 -12.69 -11.03
CA ILE A 9 7.55 -13.11 -11.99
C ILE A 9 8.96 -12.69 -11.53
N PHE A 10 9.05 -11.62 -10.73
CA PHE A 10 10.30 -11.14 -10.13
C PHE A 10 10.64 -11.80 -8.78
N CYS A 11 9.66 -12.38 -8.08
CA CYS A 11 9.90 -13.29 -6.95
C CYS A 11 10.38 -14.69 -7.40
N TYR A 12 10.26 -14.99 -8.70
CA TYR A 12 10.83 -16.19 -9.33
C TYR A 12 12.26 -15.97 -9.87
N GLY A 13 12.78 -14.74 -9.81
CA GLY A 13 14.12 -14.42 -10.30
C GLY A 13 15.23 -14.98 -9.40
N LYS A 14 15.86 -16.08 -9.84
CA LYS A 14 17.09 -16.70 -9.28
C LYS A 14 16.92 -17.48 -7.96
N GLU A 15 16.00 -18.42 -7.90
CA GLU A 15 15.87 -19.45 -6.82
C GLU A 15 15.59 -18.95 -5.39
N ALA A 16 15.74 -17.65 -5.12
CA ALA A 16 15.27 -17.01 -3.90
C ALA A 16 13.78 -16.70 -4.08
N ARG A 17 12.93 -17.23 -3.20
CA ARG A 17 11.52 -16.82 -3.07
C ARG A 17 11.42 -15.82 -1.92
N PRO A 18 11.89 -14.56 -2.08
CA PRO A 18 11.98 -13.66 -0.95
C PRO A 18 10.60 -13.33 -0.37
N CYS A 19 9.52 -13.40 -1.15
CA CYS A 19 8.15 -13.23 -0.64
C CYS A 19 7.61 -14.44 0.16
N ALA A 20 8.35 -15.56 0.17
CA ALA A 20 7.97 -16.79 0.83
C ALA A 20 9.16 -17.45 1.55
N PRO A 21 9.70 -16.79 2.60
CA PRO A 21 10.94 -17.22 3.26
C PRO A 21 10.85 -18.64 3.87
N GLU A 22 9.66 -19.05 4.30
CA GLU A 22 9.39 -20.40 4.83
C GLU A 22 8.71 -21.32 3.80
N GLY A 23 8.75 -20.95 2.51
CA GLY A 23 8.08 -21.68 1.43
C GLY A 23 6.59 -21.35 1.24
N LEU A 24 6.02 -20.52 2.11
CA LEU A 24 4.66 -19.97 2.01
C LEU A 24 4.69 -18.46 1.86
N PHE A 25 3.80 -17.90 1.04
CA PHE A 25 3.68 -16.46 0.88
C PHE A 25 3.26 -15.80 2.19
N ASP A 26 3.97 -14.75 2.58
CA ASP A 26 3.73 -14.04 3.83
C ASP A 26 3.49 -12.55 3.53
N VAL A 27 2.24 -12.14 3.71
CA VAL A 27 1.76 -10.77 3.50
C VAL A 27 2.53 -9.78 4.39
N SER A 28 2.72 -10.12 5.66
CA SER A 28 3.42 -9.27 6.62
C SER A 28 4.90 -9.16 6.29
N TRP A 29 5.53 -10.26 5.89
CA TRP A 29 6.92 -10.25 5.46
C TRP A 29 7.16 -9.33 4.25
N VAL A 30 6.30 -9.39 3.23
CA VAL A 30 6.38 -8.51 2.05
C VAL A 30 6.18 -7.05 2.48
N ALA A 31 5.19 -6.76 3.31
CA ALA A 31 4.92 -5.42 3.81
C ALA A 31 6.12 -4.84 4.59
N HIS A 32 6.66 -5.59 5.55
CA HIS A 32 7.82 -5.15 6.34
C HIS A 32 9.08 -4.98 5.47
N SER A 33 9.29 -5.84 4.49
CA SER A 33 10.40 -5.71 3.53
C SER A 33 10.29 -4.43 2.72
N TYR A 34 9.08 -4.02 2.34
CA TYR A 34 8.85 -2.75 1.64
C TYR A 34 9.02 -1.54 2.56
N LEU A 35 8.54 -1.60 3.81
CA LEU A 35 8.80 -0.55 4.82
C LEU A 35 10.31 -0.35 5.05
N GLU A 36 11.07 -1.43 5.10
CA GLU A 36 12.53 -1.36 5.21
C GLU A 36 13.18 -0.82 3.92
N HIS A 37 12.66 -1.21 2.75
CA HIS A 37 13.10 -0.65 1.46
C HIS A 37 12.94 0.87 1.41
N ILE A 38 11.76 1.39 1.75
CA ILE A 38 11.52 2.85 1.73
C ILE A 38 12.42 3.56 2.76
N ALA A 39 12.51 3.05 4.00
CA ALA A 39 13.34 3.67 5.04
C ALA A 39 14.83 3.74 4.65
N ARG A 40 15.37 2.67 4.04
CA ARG A 40 16.76 2.65 3.55
C ARG A 40 16.97 3.54 2.33
N SER A 41 15.98 3.61 1.44
CA SER A 41 16.00 4.49 0.27
C SER A 41 16.02 5.96 0.70
N GLU A 42 15.27 6.32 1.74
CA GLU A 42 15.28 7.67 2.32
C GLU A 42 16.68 8.07 2.82
N ASN A 43 17.45 7.11 3.33
CA ASN A 43 18.83 7.29 3.79
C ASN A 43 19.88 7.14 2.68
N HIS A 44 19.47 6.94 1.42
CA HIS A 44 20.35 6.68 0.28
C HIS A 44 21.29 5.47 0.46
N GLU A 45 20.84 4.44 1.18
CA GLU A 45 21.63 3.24 1.42
C GLU A 45 21.65 2.32 0.20
N ALA A 46 22.83 1.89 -0.25
CA ALA A 46 22.98 0.94 -1.35
C ALA A 46 22.25 -0.41 -1.13
N LYS A 47 21.98 -0.77 0.13
CA LYS A 47 21.25 -1.99 0.50
C LYS A 47 19.75 -1.89 0.23
N ALA A 48 19.20 -0.71 -0.07
CA ALA A 48 17.79 -0.57 -0.45
C ALA A 48 17.45 -1.38 -1.71
N GLU A 49 18.39 -1.47 -2.66
CA GLU A 49 18.27 -2.25 -3.90
C GLU A 49 17.97 -3.73 -3.62
N ALA A 50 18.57 -4.29 -2.56
CA ALA A 50 18.35 -5.69 -2.18
C ALA A 50 16.91 -5.99 -1.72
N LEU A 51 16.14 -4.96 -1.39
CA LEU A 51 14.73 -5.06 -0.99
C LEU A 51 13.77 -4.58 -2.08
N PHE A 52 14.26 -4.13 -3.23
CA PHE A 52 13.44 -3.64 -4.33
C PHE A 52 12.48 -4.72 -4.89
N TRP A 53 12.80 -6.01 -4.68
CA TRP A 53 11.88 -7.11 -4.98
C TRP A 53 10.51 -6.95 -4.30
N SER A 54 10.45 -6.32 -3.12
CA SER A 54 9.19 -6.11 -2.39
C SER A 54 8.28 -5.13 -3.13
N TYR A 55 8.85 -4.11 -3.77
CA TYR A 55 8.11 -3.20 -4.64
C TYR A 55 7.52 -3.95 -5.84
N ASN A 56 8.37 -4.69 -6.57
CA ASN A 56 7.93 -5.46 -7.74
C ASN A 56 6.86 -6.49 -7.35
N CYS A 57 7.01 -7.15 -6.20
CA CYS A 57 6.03 -8.08 -5.69
C CYS A 57 4.68 -7.42 -5.49
N ILE A 58 4.62 -6.28 -4.79
CA ILE A 58 3.34 -5.60 -4.56
C ILE A 58 2.76 -5.08 -5.87
N SER A 59 3.59 -4.55 -6.77
CA SER A 59 3.18 -4.11 -8.11
C SER A 59 2.52 -5.23 -8.91
N ASP A 60 3.11 -6.42 -8.97
CA ASP A 60 2.53 -7.59 -9.63
C ASP A 60 1.22 -8.02 -8.95
N LEU A 61 1.16 -8.00 -7.61
CA LEU A 61 -0.05 -8.34 -6.85
C LEU A 61 -1.19 -7.37 -7.13
N VAL A 62 -0.92 -6.08 -7.39
CA VAL A 62 -1.97 -5.13 -7.75
C VAL A 62 -2.66 -5.57 -9.05
N GLU A 63 -1.94 -6.14 -10.01
CA GLU A 63 -2.52 -6.65 -11.26
C GLU A 63 -3.23 -7.99 -11.05
N ASP A 64 -2.54 -8.96 -10.45
CA ASP A 64 -2.97 -10.36 -10.48
C ASP A 64 -3.88 -10.74 -9.31
N THR A 65 -3.63 -10.17 -8.13
CA THR A 65 -4.33 -10.52 -6.88
C THR A 65 -4.56 -9.28 -6.02
N PRO A 66 -5.38 -8.31 -6.48
CA PRO A 66 -5.51 -7.00 -5.83
C PRO A 66 -6.00 -7.07 -4.38
N GLU A 67 -6.68 -8.15 -4.00
CA GLU A 67 -7.05 -8.44 -2.61
C GLU A 67 -5.85 -8.57 -1.68
N ILE A 68 -4.81 -9.29 -2.11
CA ILE A 68 -3.57 -9.45 -1.33
C ILE A 68 -2.80 -8.13 -1.31
N ALA A 69 -2.72 -7.43 -2.45
CA ALA A 69 -2.08 -6.11 -2.50
C ALA A 69 -2.75 -5.12 -1.54
N PHE A 70 -4.09 -5.12 -1.49
CA PHE A 70 -4.83 -4.25 -0.58
C PHE A 70 -4.56 -4.59 0.89
N GLN A 71 -4.49 -5.88 1.25
CA GLN A 71 -4.08 -6.30 2.61
C GLN A 71 -2.68 -5.76 2.96
N ILE A 72 -1.73 -5.86 2.03
CA ILE A 72 -0.38 -5.29 2.22
C ILE A 72 -0.46 -3.79 2.46
N VAL A 73 -1.23 -3.03 1.67
CA VAL A 73 -1.40 -1.57 1.85
C VAL A 73 -1.92 -1.22 3.25
N LEU A 74 -2.82 -2.02 3.83
CA LEU A 74 -3.31 -1.78 5.19
C LEU A 74 -2.21 -1.99 6.24
N ILE A 75 -1.37 -3.01 6.09
CA ILE A 75 -0.20 -3.23 6.96
C ILE A 75 0.80 -2.09 6.78
N LEU A 76 1.07 -1.68 5.53
CA LEU A 76 1.97 -0.57 5.22
C LEU A 76 1.51 0.70 5.93
N ALA A 77 0.24 1.08 5.79
CA ALA A 77 -0.32 2.28 6.41
C ALA A 77 -0.05 2.32 7.92
N ASP A 78 -0.24 1.20 8.61
CA ASP A 78 -0.01 1.09 10.06
C ASP A 78 1.47 1.16 10.44
N GLY A 79 2.37 0.63 9.59
CA GLY A 79 3.82 0.62 9.81
C GLY A 79 4.56 1.91 9.42
N LEU A 80 3.89 2.89 8.82
CA LEU A 80 4.53 4.16 8.44
C LEU A 80 5.04 4.94 9.65
N THR A 81 6.22 5.53 9.49
CA THR A 81 6.88 6.31 10.56
C THR A 81 7.03 7.80 10.25
N SER A 82 6.72 8.22 9.01
CA SER A 82 6.82 9.62 8.60
C SER A 82 5.76 10.01 7.55
N PRO A 83 5.40 11.30 7.43
CA PRO A 83 4.59 11.81 6.32
C PRO A 83 5.17 11.50 4.93
N ARG A 84 6.50 11.50 4.79
CA ARG A 84 7.15 11.19 3.51
C ARG A 84 6.88 9.74 3.07
N GLN A 85 6.98 8.79 4.00
CA GLN A 85 6.64 7.39 3.72
C GLN A 85 5.15 7.25 3.38
N ALA A 86 4.28 8.01 4.03
CA ALA A 86 2.85 8.05 3.68
C ALA A 86 2.62 8.53 2.25
N SER A 87 3.32 9.58 1.79
CA SER A 87 3.22 10.05 0.41
C SER A 87 3.67 9.00 -0.61
N ILE A 88 4.74 8.26 -0.30
CA ILE A 88 5.26 7.18 -1.15
C ILE A 88 4.23 6.06 -1.31
N VAL A 89 3.61 5.62 -0.22
CA VAL A 89 2.59 4.55 -0.27
C VAL A 89 1.30 5.05 -0.94
N ALA A 90 0.92 6.30 -0.70
CA ALA A 90 -0.29 6.90 -1.29
C ALA A 90 -0.19 6.98 -2.83
N ALA A 91 0.86 7.63 -3.35
CA ALA A 91 1.07 7.80 -4.79
C ALA A 91 1.60 6.54 -5.51
N GLY A 92 1.68 5.42 -4.80
CA GLY A 92 2.05 4.12 -5.34
C GLY A 92 0.89 3.15 -5.30
N PHE A 93 1.01 2.09 -4.51
CA PHE A 93 0.10 0.95 -4.55
C PHE A 93 -1.36 1.27 -4.24
N LEU A 94 -1.65 2.20 -3.32
CA LEU A 94 -3.04 2.58 -3.02
C LEU A 94 -3.69 3.27 -4.22
N GLU A 95 -2.96 4.18 -4.87
CA GLU A 95 -3.39 4.83 -6.11
C GLU A 95 -3.61 3.81 -7.22
N ASP A 96 -2.67 2.90 -7.46
CA ASP A 96 -2.80 1.88 -8.50
C ASP A 96 -4.02 0.97 -8.27
N ILE A 97 -4.30 0.59 -7.02
CA ILE A 97 -5.50 -0.20 -6.68
C ILE A 97 -6.77 0.58 -6.99
N ILE A 98 -6.83 1.87 -6.65
CA ILE A 98 -8.00 2.72 -6.91
C ILE A 98 -8.21 2.89 -8.42
N VAL A 99 -7.15 3.17 -9.17
CA VAL A 99 -7.23 3.39 -10.62
C VAL A 99 -7.67 2.12 -11.34
N LYS A 100 -7.09 0.97 -11.00
CA LYS A 100 -7.32 -0.30 -11.72
C LYS A 100 -8.57 -1.04 -11.22
N HIS A 101 -8.85 -0.97 -9.92
CA HIS A 101 -9.85 -1.81 -9.25
C HIS A 101 -10.85 -1.02 -8.39
N GLY A 102 -10.87 0.31 -8.51
CA GLY A 102 -11.68 1.22 -7.70
C GLY A 102 -13.14 0.80 -7.48
N PRO A 103 -13.91 0.41 -8.52
CA PRO A 103 -15.30 -0.04 -8.35
C PRO A 103 -15.46 -1.23 -7.39
N THR A 104 -14.47 -2.11 -7.30
CA THR A 104 -14.47 -3.29 -6.43
C THR A 104 -14.10 -2.93 -4.98
N PHE A 105 -13.22 -1.95 -4.78
CA PHE A 105 -12.66 -1.64 -3.46
C PHE A 105 -13.31 -0.45 -2.76
N ILE A 106 -14.06 0.39 -3.47
CA ILE A 106 -14.51 1.69 -2.94
C ILE A 106 -15.33 1.58 -1.65
N ASP A 107 -16.21 0.60 -1.51
CA ASP A 107 -17.02 0.41 -0.30
C ASP A 107 -16.13 0.07 0.92
N ARG A 108 -15.09 -0.75 0.72
CA ARG A 108 -14.13 -1.10 1.77
C ARG A 108 -13.20 0.06 2.09
N ILE A 109 -12.78 0.82 1.09
CA ILE A 109 -11.98 2.04 1.28
C ILE A 109 -12.74 3.03 2.16
N GLU A 110 -14.03 3.23 1.92
CA GLU A 110 -14.89 4.06 2.79
C GLU A 110 -14.97 3.53 4.22
N GLU A 111 -15.24 2.23 4.39
CA GLU A 111 -15.36 1.60 5.71
C GLU A 111 -14.06 1.72 6.52
N ILE A 112 -12.91 1.52 5.88
CA ILE A 112 -11.59 1.61 6.52
C ILE A 112 -11.26 3.07 6.81
N ALA A 113 -11.46 3.98 5.85
CA ALA A 113 -11.20 5.40 6.07
C ALA A 113 -12.11 6.00 7.13
N TYR A 114 -13.31 5.46 7.35
CA TYR A 114 -14.19 5.84 8.46
C TYR A 114 -13.58 5.50 9.82
N ARG A 115 -12.94 4.32 9.94
CA ARG A 115 -12.39 3.80 11.20
C ARG A 115 -10.93 4.17 11.47
N SER A 116 -10.17 4.51 10.44
CA SER A 116 -8.74 4.79 10.54
C SER A 116 -8.40 6.20 10.04
N PRO A 117 -8.18 7.15 10.96
CA PRO A 117 -7.59 8.45 10.64
C PRO A 117 -6.25 8.32 9.91
N ARG A 118 -5.45 7.30 10.23
CA ARG A 118 -4.17 7.03 9.56
C ARG A 118 -4.34 6.61 8.11
N PHE A 119 -5.22 5.65 7.82
CA PHE A 119 -5.52 5.25 6.45
C PHE A 119 -6.10 6.43 5.66
N ARG A 120 -6.98 7.23 6.28
CA ARG A 120 -7.53 8.45 5.65
C ARG A 120 -6.42 9.46 5.32
N TYR A 121 -5.43 9.63 6.19
CA TYR A 121 -4.26 10.45 5.93
C TYR A 121 -3.48 9.96 4.71
N VAL A 122 -3.23 8.65 4.59
CA VAL A 122 -2.57 8.07 3.41
C VAL A 122 -3.43 8.27 2.14
N LEU A 123 -4.72 7.95 2.20
CA LEU A 123 -5.66 8.12 1.09
C LEU A 123 -5.71 9.56 0.57
N SER A 124 -5.49 10.56 1.43
CA SER A 124 -5.46 11.96 1.04
C SER A 124 -4.32 12.35 0.10
N GLY A 125 -3.27 11.53 0.02
CA GLY A 125 -2.14 11.70 -0.91
C GLY A 125 -2.32 11.03 -2.27
N VAL A 126 -3.44 10.33 -2.49
CA VAL A 126 -3.75 9.68 -3.78
C VAL A 126 -4.19 10.72 -4.81
N TRP A 127 -3.82 10.51 -6.08
CA TRP A 127 -4.19 11.35 -7.22
C TRP A 127 -5.21 10.64 -8.13
N PRO A 128 -6.10 11.40 -8.80
CA PRO A 128 -7.15 10.83 -9.65
C PRO A 128 -6.64 10.19 -10.94
N GLN A 129 -5.40 10.48 -11.37
CA GLN A 129 -4.85 10.02 -12.64
C GLN A 129 -5.77 10.26 -13.87
N GLY A 130 -6.51 11.38 -13.87
CA GLY A 130 -7.46 11.72 -14.94
C GLY A 130 -8.91 11.28 -14.69
N GLU A 131 -9.18 10.53 -13.63
CA GLU A 131 -10.51 9.99 -13.28
C GLU A 131 -11.32 10.91 -12.35
N GLN A 132 -11.03 12.23 -12.32
CA GLN A 132 -11.65 13.16 -11.36
C GLN A 132 -13.18 13.19 -11.37
N ASP A 133 -13.80 12.87 -12.50
CA ASP A 133 -15.25 12.89 -12.68
C ASP A 133 -15.92 11.52 -12.45
N SER A 134 -15.12 10.46 -12.23
CA SER A 134 -15.61 9.11 -12.02
C SER A 134 -16.43 8.99 -10.72
N ALA A 135 -17.33 8.01 -10.67
CA ALA A 135 -18.13 7.74 -9.48
C ALA A 135 -17.25 7.34 -8.29
N VAL A 136 -16.19 6.57 -8.53
CA VAL A 136 -15.20 6.18 -7.52
C VAL A 136 -14.48 7.40 -6.98
N TRP A 137 -13.98 8.27 -7.85
CA TRP A 137 -13.22 9.43 -7.39
C TRP A 137 -14.07 10.43 -6.61
N LYS A 138 -15.32 10.65 -7.00
CA LYS A 138 -16.25 11.50 -6.24
C LYS A 138 -16.43 11.02 -4.80
N ARG A 139 -16.47 9.70 -4.60
CA ARG A 139 -16.54 9.09 -3.26
C ARG A 139 -15.22 9.28 -2.50
N ILE A 140 -14.08 9.07 -3.15
CA ILE A 140 -12.75 9.33 -2.55
C ILE A 140 -12.59 10.80 -2.16
N ALA A 141 -13.00 11.73 -3.03
CA ALA A 141 -12.97 13.16 -2.77
C ALA A 141 -13.80 13.50 -1.53
N ALA A 142 -15.01 12.94 -1.39
CA ALA A 142 -15.86 13.14 -0.22
C ALA A 142 -15.20 12.62 1.08
N ILE A 143 -14.51 11.47 1.04
CA ILE A 143 -13.74 10.97 2.19
C ILE A 143 -12.63 11.96 2.60
N ARG A 144 -11.97 12.57 1.60
CA ARG A 144 -10.84 13.50 1.80
C ARG A 144 -11.24 14.90 2.26
N GLU A 145 -12.52 15.28 2.13
CA GLU A 145 -13.00 16.60 2.56
C GLU A 145 -12.79 16.82 4.07
N ASN A 146 -12.87 15.75 4.87
CA ASN A 146 -12.81 15.83 6.33
C ASN A 146 -11.79 14.86 6.93
N GLY A 147 -10.96 15.35 7.84
CA GLY A 147 -9.99 14.54 8.60
C GLY A 147 -8.55 14.89 8.25
N PRO A 148 -7.59 14.08 8.74
CA PRO A 148 -6.17 14.32 8.52
C PRO A 148 -5.83 14.26 7.02
N HIS A 149 -4.98 15.18 6.57
CA HIS A 149 -4.62 15.33 5.17
C HIS A 149 -3.12 15.59 5.00
N ILE A 150 -2.47 14.86 4.10
CA ILE A 150 -1.02 14.85 3.94
C ILE A 150 -0.43 16.21 3.58
N ASP A 151 -1.11 16.97 2.71
CA ASP A 151 -0.69 18.33 2.32
C ASP A 151 -0.96 19.40 3.39
N LYS A 152 -1.77 19.10 4.41
CA LYS A 152 -2.21 20.09 5.43
C LYS A 152 -1.60 19.83 6.80
N ASP A 153 -1.44 18.57 7.17
CA ASP A 153 -0.99 18.16 8.49
C ASP A 153 0.42 17.57 8.41
N SER A 154 1.34 18.15 9.19
CA SER A 154 2.74 17.70 9.27
C SER A 154 2.94 16.48 10.18
N VAL A 155 1.88 16.04 10.85
CA VAL A 155 1.91 14.94 11.82
C VAL A 155 1.14 13.76 11.26
N LEU A 156 1.82 12.62 11.14
CA LEU A 156 1.20 11.35 10.82
C LEU A 156 0.32 10.89 12.00
N PRO A 157 -0.98 10.56 11.79
CA PRO A 157 -1.81 9.99 12.85
C PRO A 157 -1.19 8.71 13.43
N PRO A 158 -1.48 8.32 14.69
CA PRO A 158 -0.93 7.10 15.28
C PRO A 158 -1.42 5.83 14.54
N PRO A 159 -0.74 4.68 14.70
CA PRO A 159 -1.23 3.39 14.21
C PRO A 159 -2.62 3.07 14.76
N ASP A 160 -3.51 2.55 13.90
CA ASP A 160 -4.93 2.29 14.22
C ASP A 160 -5.24 0.78 14.25
N GLY A 161 -4.30 -0.08 13.82
CA GLY A 161 -4.45 -1.54 13.88
C GLY A 161 -5.53 -2.13 12.96
N VAL A 162 -5.97 -1.41 11.94
CA VAL A 162 -7.05 -1.81 11.02
C VAL A 162 -6.70 -2.93 10.03
N HIS A 163 -5.50 -3.51 10.16
CA HIS A 163 -5.04 -4.66 9.39
C HIS A 163 -5.25 -6.00 10.13
N GLN A 164 -5.82 -5.98 11.35
CA GLN A 164 -6.12 -7.15 12.18
C GLN A 164 -7.42 -7.87 11.78
#